data_AF-A0A932K0B5-F1
#
_entry.id   AF-A0A932K0B5-F1
#
_cell.length_a   1.000
_cell.length_b   1.000
_cell.length_c   1.000
_cell.angle_alpha   90.00
_cell.angle_beta   90.00
_cell.angle_gamma   90.00
#
_symmetry.space_group_name_H-M   'P 1'
#
loop_
_entity.id
_entity.type
_entity.pdbx_description
1 polymer ?
#
loop_
_entity_poly.entity_id
_entity_poly.type
_entity_poly.pdbx_seq_one_letter_code
_entity_poly.pdbx_strand_id
1 'polypeptide(L)'
;MQVVTADFVKDKKVLLRYDIDVQITDGEVTEDFKLRAGIPTLKLCLENVSKVIIIGHLGRPFKTAEDEKKGNPPDLSAKPIQEWFEKELGQSIDFAKTLEETQLLQSKVILLENIRFFHGEVPGAEYHATCTSKTCDIDFAKQLASLGKVYVNEAFSAHNVAASTTMVPTLLSHAAGLHFVKEVETLLNVRNNPKKPFIAIMGGAK
;
A
#
# COMPACT_ATOMS: atom_id res chain seq x y z
N MET A 1 -0.20 7.31 -17.78
CA MET A 1 0.11 7.04 -16.36
C MET A 1 1.52 7.52 -16.10
N GLN A 2 1.73 8.37 -15.09
CA GLN A 2 3.07 8.81 -14.72
C GLN A 2 3.78 7.67 -13.96
N VAL A 3 5.03 7.38 -14.32
CA VAL A 3 5.87 6.36 -13.65
C VAL A 3 6.82 7.05 -12.67
N VAL A 4 7.12 6.40 -11.56
CA VAL A 4 8.07 6.91 -10.57
C VAL A 4 9.47 7.01 -11.19
N THR A 5 10.15 8.13 -10.95
CA THR A 5 11.53 8.38 -11.37
C THR A 5 12.32 9.00 -10.24
N ALA A 6 13.66 8.97 -10.33
CA ALA A 6 14.54 9.65 -9.38
C ALA A 6 14.17 11.13 -9.21
N ASP A 7 13.99 11.86 -10.31
CA ASP A 7 13.61 13.27 -10.29
C ASP A 7 12.23 13.52 -9.67
N PHE A 8 11.27 12.60 -9.87
CA PHE A 8 9.94 12.74 -9.29
C PHE A 8 9.99 12.76 -7.75
N VAL A 9 10.83 11.91 -7.16
CA VAL A 9 10.93 11.72 -5.70
C VAL A 9 12.07 12.51 -5.05
N LYS A 10 12.96 13.10 -5.84
CA LYS A 10 14.19 13.76 -5.38
C LYS A 10 13.94 14.73 -4.22
N ASP A 11 14.66 14.51 -3.11
CA ASP A 11 14.63 15.30 -1.86
C ASP A 11 13.25 15.43 -1.18
N LYS A 12 12.26 14.64 -1.61
CA LYS A 12 10.89 14.69 -1.07
C LYS A 12 10.65 13.59 -0.05
N LYS A 13 9.66 13.81 0.82
CA LYS A 13 9.07 12.75 1.64
C LYS A 13 8.05 11.99 0.78
N VAL A 14 8.22 10.69 0.62
CA VAL A 14 7.36 9.84 -0.22
C VAL A 14 6.37 9.09 0.66
N LEU A 15 5.09 9.17 0.32
CA LEU A 15 4.08 8.25 0.80
C LEU A 15 3.96 7.10 -0.21
N LEU A 16 4.43 5.92 0.16
CA LEU A 16 4.52 4.75 -0.71
C LEU A 16 3.41 3.76 -0.36
N ARG A 17 2.41 3.61 -1.23
CA ARG A 17 1.40 2.57 -1.12
C ARG A 17 1.98 1.25 -1.64
N TYR A 18 2.27 0.35 -0.73
CA TYR A 18 2.96 -0.91 -1.00
C TYR A 18 2.01 -2.10 -0.84
N ASP A 19 2.21 -3.17 -1.62
CA ASP A 19 1.47 -4.40 -1.46
C ASP A 19 2.12 -5.25 -0.37
N ILE A 20 1.61 -5.09 0.85
CA ILE A 20 2.05 -5.86 2.02
C ILE A 20 1.06 -6.97 2.38
N ASP A 21 0.10 -7.30 1.52
CA ASP A 21 -0.95 -8.28 1.81
C ASP A 21 -0.41 -9.71 1.66
N VAL A 22 0.46 -10.11 2.59
CA VAL A 22 1.18 -11.39 2.59
C VAL A 22 0.65 -12.37 3.63
N GLN A 23 1.03 -13.64 3.50
CA GLN A 23 0.76 -14.65 4.51
C GLN A 23 1.76 -14.52 5.66
N ILE A 24 1.22 -14.46 6.88
CA ILE A 24 1.98 -14.43 8.12
C ILE A 24 1.58 -15.66 8.93
N THR A 25 2.56 -16.42 9.42
CA THR A 25 2.36 -17.60 10.28
C THR A 25 3.35 -17.51 11.42
N ASP A 26 2.88 -17.69 12.66
CA ASP A 26 3.71 -17.61 13.88
C ASP A 26 4.54 -16.33 13.99
N GLY A 27 4.03 -15.21 13.45
CA GLY A 27 4.71 -13.92 13.48
C GLY A 27 5.78 -13.74 12.39
N GLU A 28 5.90 -14.66 11.44
CA GLU A 28 6.84 -14.57 10.33
C GLU A 28 6.13 -14.53 8.97
N VAL A 29 6.70 -13.77 8.03
CA VAL A 29 6.24 -13.75 6.63
C VAL A 29 6.63 -15.06 5.95
N THR A 30 5.65 -15.88 5.58
CA THR A 30 5.87 -17.20 4.94
C THR A 30 5.84 -17.16 3.42
N GLU A 31 5.26 -16.11 2.84
CA GLU A 31 5.20 -15.85 1.41
C GLU A 31 5.49 -14.37 1.16
N ASP A 32 6.53 -14.06 0.40
CA ASP A 32 7.03 -12.68 0.23
C ASP A 32 7.12 -12.18 -1.21
N PHE A 33 6.51 -12.86 -2.19
CA PHE A 33 6.58 -12.47 -3.60
C PHE A 33 6.07 -11.05 -3.82
N LYS A 34 4.99 -10.66 -3.13
CA LYS A 34 4.44 -9.30 -3.19
C LYS A 34 5.42 -8.28 -2.61
N LEU A 35 6.04 -8.61 -1.48
CA LEU A 35 6.99 -7.73 -0.85
C LEU A 35 8.23 -7.55 -1.72
N ARG A 36 8.77 -8.63 -2.29
CA ARG A 36 9.92 -8.58 -3.21
C ARG A 36 9.62 -7.81 -4.49
N ALA A 37 8.42 -7.94 -5.03
CA ALA A 37 8.04 -7.29 -6.28
C ALA A 37 8.18 -5.77 -6.22
N GLY A 38 7.89 -5.14 -5.08
CA GLY A 38 8.01 -3.69 -4.90
C GLY A 38 9.40 -3.18 -4.51
N ILE A 39 10.37 -4.06 -4.21
CA ILE A 39 11.72 -3.67 -3.74
C ILE A 39 12.44 -2.74 -4.74
N PRO A 40 12.37 -2.95 -6.07
CA PRO A 40 12.96 -2.02 -7.02
C PRO A 40 12.43 -0.59 -6.86
N THR A 41 11.12 -0.43 -6.65
CA THR A 41 10.49 0.89 -6.41
C THR A 41 10.94 1.48 -5.08
N LEU A 42 10.99 0.68 -4.02
CA LEU A 42 11.45 1.13 -2.71
C LEU A 42 12.92 1.58 -2.76
N LYS A 43 13.82 0.80 -3.37
CA LYS A 43 15.24 1.17 -3.54
C LYS A 43 15.42 2.47 -4.32
N LEU A 44 14.70 2.61 -5.44
CA LEU A 44 14.69 3.87 -6.22
C LEU A 44 14.29 5.07 -5.36
N CYS A 45 13.25 4.92 -4.54
CA CYS A 45 12.88 5.97 -3.59
C CYS A 45 14.02 6.23 -2.60
N LEU A 46 14.53 5.20 -1.92
CA LEU A 46 15.54 5.35 -0.86
C LEU A 46 16.85 5.98 -1.33
N GLU A 47 17.24 5.79 -2.59
CA GLU A 47 18.44 6.42 -3.16
C GLU A 47 18.27 7.94 -3.35
N ASN A 48 17.05 8.43 -3.51
CA ASN A 48 16.77 9.79 -3.98
C ASN A 48 15.97 10.66 -2.99
N VAL A 49 15.47 10.09 -1.90
CA VAL A 49 14.50 10.75 -0.99
C VAL A 49 15.07 11.05 0.38
N SER A 50 14.42 11.99 1.09
CA SER A 50 14.70 12.27 2.49
C SER A 50 14.04 11.26 3.45
N LYS A 51 12.83 10.77 3.12
CA LYS A 51 12.07 9.80 3.94
C LYS A 51 11.00 9.09 3.13
N VAL A 52 10.78 7.80 3.41
CA VAL A 52 9.69 6.99 2.86
C VAL A 52 8.76 6.54 3.99
N ILE A 53 7.48 6.83 3.86
CA ILE A 53 6.43 6.23 4.70
C ILE A 53 5.72 5.18 3.86
N ILE A 54 5.87 3.92 4.25
CA ILE A 54 5.21 2.78 3.65
C ILE A 54 3.83 2.65 4.29
N ILE A 55 2.80 2.69 3.45
CA ILE A 55 1.42 2.37 3.83
C ILE A 55 0.97 1.14 3.06
N GLY A 56 0.26 0.25 3.73
CA GLY A 56 -0.14 -1.01 3.16
C GLY A 56 -1.28 -1.64 3.94
N HIS A 57 -1.93 -2.63 3.35
CA HIS A 57 -3.03 -3.34 3.99
C HIS A 57 -2.73 -4.82 4.10
N LEU A 58 -3.28 -5.44 5.14
CA LEU A 58 -3.28 -6.88 5.36
C LEU A 58 -4.72 -7.34 5.60
N GLY A 59 -5.17 -8.34 4.83
CA GLY A 59 -6.46 -8.99 5.03
C GLY A 59 -7.64 -8.01 5.09
N ARG A 60 -8.74 -8.44 5.72
CA ARG A 60 -9.97 -7.64 5.88
C ARG A 60 -10.41 -7.71 7.34
N PRO A 61 -9.95 -6.77 8.21
CA PRO A 61 -10.14 -6.87 9.65
C PRO A 61 -11.59 -6.67 10.10
N PHE A 62 -12.33 -5.79 9.41
CA PHE A 62 -13.69 -5.41 9.80
C PHE A 62 -14.68 -5.76 8.71
N LYS A 63 -15.36 -6.90 8.84
CA LYS A 63 -16.41 -7.33 7.90
C LYS A 63 -17.81 -7.06 8.45
N THR A 64 -17.93 -6.98 9.77
CA THR A 64 -19.16 -6.74 10.52
C THR A 64 -18.93 -5.65 11.56
N ALA A 65 -20.01 -4.99 12.01
CA ALA A 65 -19.93 -4.01 13.10
C ALA A 65 -19.44 -4.65 14.41
N GLU A 66 -19.68 -5.95 14.60
CA GLU A 66 -19.16 -6.73 15.72
C GLU A 66 -17.64 -6.91 15.67
N ASP A 67 -17.05 -6.99 14.47
CA ASP A 67 -15.59 -7.09 14.33
C ASP A 67 -14.90 -5.80 14.75
N GLU A 68 -15.47 -4.64 14.39
CA GLU A 68 -14.95 -3.32 14.80
C GLU A 68 -14.92 -3.18 16.33
N LYS A 69 -15.94 -3.70 17.01
CA LYS A 69 -16.03 -3.66 18.49
C LYS A 69 -14.97 -4.52 19.18
N LYS A 70 -14.41 -5.54 18.50
CA LYS A 70 -13.35 -6.40 19.06
C LYS A 70 -11.96 -5.74 18.98
N GLY A 71 -11.85 -4.62 18.25
CA GLY A 71 -10.59 -3.94 18.01
C GLY A 71 -9.74 -4.60 16.92
N ASN A 72 -8.50 -4.14 16.78
CA ASN A 72 -7.60 -4.57 15.72
C ASN A 72 -7.18 -6.05 15.91
N PRO A 73 -7.44 -6.93 14.94
CA PRO A 73 -7.00 -8.33 14.99
C PRO A 73 -5.46 -8.42 15.01
N PRO A 74 -4.84 -9.04 16.03
CA PRO A 74 -3.37 -9.12 16.12
C PRO A 74 -2.70 -9.85 14.95
N ASP A 75 -3.40 -10.82 14.37
CA ASP A 75 -2.99 -11.62 13.20
C ASP A 75 -2.95 -10.81 11.90
N LEU A 76 -3.55 -9.62 11.88
CA LEU A 76 -3.53 -8.69 10.74
C LEU A 76 -2.66 -7.46 10.99
N SER A 77 -1.83 -7.45 12.04
CA SER A 77 -0.82 -6.40 12.24
C SER A 77 0.27 -6.50 11.17
N ALA A 78 0.74 -5.35 10.70
CA ALA A 78 1.87 -5.24 9.80
C ALA A 78 3.22 -5.31 10.53
N LYS A 79 3.23 -5.39 11.86
CA LYS A 79 4.46 -5.44 12.67
C LYS A 79 5.45 -6.54 12.22
N PRO A 80 5.02 -7.78 11.92
CA PRO A 80 5.91 -8.83 11.40
C PRO A 80 6.67 -8.47 10.11
N ILE A 81 6.07 -7.64 9.27
CA ILE A 81 6.68 -7.24 7.99
C ILE A 81 7.86 -6.27 8.22
N GLN A 82 7.92 -5.63 9.39
CA GLN A 82 9.05 -4.77 9.74
C GLN A 82 10.36 -5.55 9.67
N GLU A 83 10.45 -6.68 10.35
CA GLU A 83 11.64 -7.53 10.41
C GLU A 83 12.03 -8.04 9.01
N TRP A 84 11.04 -8.35 8.18
CA TRP A 84 11.27 -8.73 6.79
C TRP A 84 11.96 -7.61 5.99
N PHE A 85 11.47 -6.37 6.09
CA PHE A 85 12.09 -5.23 5.42
C PHE A 85 13.49 -4.93 5.96
N GLU A 86 13.71 -5.03 7.27
CA GLU A 86 15.03 -4.80 7.86
C GLU A 86 16.07 -5.78 7.31
N LYS A 87 15.68 -7.06 7.18
CA LYS A 87 16.52 -8.11 6.57
C LYS A 87 16.78 -7.86 5.09
N GLU A 88 15.75 -7.49 4.33
CA GLU A 88 15.88 -7.28 2.87
C GLU A 88 16.66 -6.00 2.52
N LEU A 89 16.53 -4.95 3.34
CA LEU A 89 17.21 -3.67 3.11
C LEU A 89 18.57 -3.57 3.80
N GLY A 90 18.86 -4.43 4.78
CA GLY A 90 20.08 -4.37 5.58
C GLY A 90 20.20 -3.10 6.44
N GLN A 91 19.07 -2.46 6.77
CA GLN A 91 19.00 -1.28 7.63
C GLN A 91 17.75 -1.36 8.50
N SER A 92 17.79 -0.74 9.68
CA SER A 92 16.59 -0.67 10.54
C SER A 92 15.53 0.23 9.90
N ILE A 93 14.27 -0.14 10.12
CA ILE A 93 13.11 0.67 9.75
C ILE A 93 12.24 0.88 10.98
N ASP A 94 11.60 2.04 11.10
CA ASP A 94 10.70 2.27 12.23
C ASP A 94 9.30 1.71 11.90
N PHE A 95 8.58 1.28 12.94
CA PHE A 95 7.19 0.88 12.85
C PHE A 95 6.31 1.87 13.61
N ALA A 96 5.28 2.40 12.95
CA ALA A 96 4.34 3.36 13.51
C ALA A 96 2.96 2.73 13.66
N LYS A 97 2.40 2.75 14.86
CA LYS A 97 1.02 2.31 15.16
C LYS A 97 -0.02 3.37 14.82
N THR A 98 0.38 4.64 14.82
CA THR A 98 -0.51 5.78 14.53
C THR A 98 0.08 6.73 13.51
N LEU A 99 -0.74 7.62 12.95
CA LEU A 99 -0.27 8.63 12.00
C LEU A 99 0.67 9.63 12.67
N GLU A 100 0.43 9.96 13.94
CA GLU A 100 1.24 10.88 14.74
C GLU A 100 2.66 10.32 14.94
N GLU A 101 2.76 9.02 15.25
CA GLU A 101 4.07 8.36 15.40
C GLU A 101 4.92 8.48 14.13
N THR A 102 4.32 8.40 12.93
CA THR A 102 5.07 8.56 11.66
C THR A 102 5.74 9.94 11.50
N GLN A 103 5.27 10.96 12.24
CA GLN A 103 5.83 12.31 12.21
C GLN A 103 6.98 12.48 13.21
N LEU A 104 6.96 11.71 14.30
CA LEU A 104 7.96 11.76 15.37
C LEU A 104 9.19 10.88 15.07
N LEU A 105 8.97 9.77 14.38
CA LEU A 105 9.99 8.78 14.03
C LEU A 105 11.01 9.34 13.03
N GLN A 106 12.27 8.94 13.21
CA GLN A 106 13.42 9.56 12.53
C GLN A 106 14.04 8.66 11.45
N SER A 107 13.72 7.36 11.44
CA SER A 107 14.25 6.46 10.41
C SER A 107 13.86 6.92 9.01
N LYS A 108 14.76 6.65 8.05
CA LYS A 108 14.54 6.98 6.64
C LYS A 108 13.35 6.23 6.06
N VAL A 109 13.03 5.07 6.63
CA VAL A 109 11.87 4.24 6.27
C VAL A 109 11.01 4.04 7.51
N ILE A 110 9.71 4.29 7.36
CA ILE A 110 8.71 4.04 8.39
C ILE A 110 7.63 3.16 7.77
N LEU A 111 7.34 2.02 8.41
CA LEU A 111 6.18 1.20 8.10
C LEU A 111 5.02 1.61 9.01
N LEU A 112 3.94 2.12 8.42
CA LEU A 112 2.69 2.32 9.15
C LEU A 112 2.01 0.96 9.36
N GLU A 113 1.38 0.80 10.52
CA GLU A 113 0.45 -0.28 10.82
C GLU A 113 -0.62 -0.44 9.72
N ASN A 114 -1.20 -1.64 9.64
CA ASN A 114 -2.21 -2.00 8.65
C ASN A 114 -3.23 -0.88 8.45
N ILE A 115 -3.23 -0.30 7.25
CA ILE A 115 -4.01 0.91 6.97
C ILE A 115 -5.52 0.68 7.12
N ARG A 116 -5.98 -0.59 7.03
CA ARG A 116 -7.38 -0.95 7.26
C ARG A 116 -7.80 -0.93 8.74
N PHE A 117 -6.86 -0.76 9.67
CA PHE A 117 -7.17 -0.48 11.08
C PHE A 117 -7.60 0.98 11.30
N PHE A 118 -7.28 1.86 10.36
CA PHE A 118 -7.61 3.28 10.48
C PHE A 118 -9.00 3.54 9.93
N HIS A 119 -9.80 4.24 10.73
CA HIS A 119 -11.12 4.67 10.34
C HIS A 119 -11.05 5.57 9.09
N GLY A 120 -11.95 5.35 8.12
CA GLY A 120 -11.99 6.10 6.86
C GLY A 120 -11.20 5.47 5.70
N GLU A 121 -10.38 4.44 5.93
CA GLU A 121 -9.62 3.79 4.85
C GLU A 121 -10.51 3.06 3.83
N VAL A 122 -11.43 2.22 4.29
CA VAL A 122 -12.37 1.47 3.41
C VAL A 122 -13.81 1.90 3.65
N PRO A 123 -14.69 1.78 2.64
CA PRO A 123 -16.13 1.91 2.86
C PRO A 123 -16.63 0.86 3.85
N GLY A 124 -17.22 1.31 4.96
CA GLY A 124 -17.62 0.45 6.08
C GLY A 124 -18.98 -0.24 5.92
N ALA A 125 -19.27 -1.13 6.88
CA ALA A 125 -20.58 -1.73 7.14
C ALA A 125 -21.29 -1.10 8.37
N GLU A 126 -20.98 0.17 8.67
CA GLU A 126 -21.57 1.06 9.69
C GLU A 126 -20.93 1.11 11.10
N TYR A 127 -19.98 2.03 11.26
CA TYR A 127 -20.09 3.19 12.17
C TYR A 127 -19.24 4.31 11.52
N HIS A 128 -19.88 5.38 11.00
CA HIS A 128 -19.27 6.46 10.20
C HIS A 128 -18.80 6.11 8.77
N ALA A 129 -19.66 5.45 7.98
CA ALA A 129 -19.49 5.43 6.54
C ALA A 129 -19.83 6.82 5.93
N THR A 130 -18.83 7.67 5.68
CA THR A 130 -18.94 8.73 4.66
C THR A 130 -18.51 8.24 3.26
N CYS A 131 -18.20 6.95 3.18
CA CYS A 131 -17.76 6.29 1.97
C CYS A 131 -18.96 5.66 1.24
N THR A 132 -19.38 6.24 0.12
CA THR A 132 -20.26 5.53 -0.82
C THR A 132 -19.42 4.72 -1.80
N SER A 133 -20.03 3.88 -2.64
CA SER A 133 -19.32 3.20 -3.74
C SER A 133 -18.59 4.16 -4.71
N LYS A 134 -18.73 5.48 -4.54
CA LYS A 134 -18.14 6.54 -5.34
C LYS A 134 -17.25 7.52 -4.58
N THR A 135 -17.23 7.52 -3.25
CA THR A 135 -16.47 8.50 -2.44
C THR A 135 -15.81 7.79 -1.26
N CYS A 136 -14.57 8.14 -0.90
CA CYS A 136 -13.96 7.72 0.37
C CYS A 136 -13.83 8.90 1.33
N ASP A 137 -13.50 8.64 2.59
CA ASP A 137 -13.27 9.67 3.59
C ASP A 137 -12.11 10.59 3.15
N ILE A 138 -12.47 11.80 2.75
CA ILE A 138 -11.52 12.81 2.28
C ILE A 138 -10.66 13.35 3.42
N ASP A 139 -11.17 13.35 4.65
CA ASP A 139 -10.45 13.89 5.79
C ASP A 139 -9.35 12.92 6.24
N PHE A 140 -9.64 11.61 6.26
CA PHE A 140 -8.59 10.60 6.43
C PHE A 140 -7.57 10.64 5.27
N ALA A 141 -8.02 10.81 4.02
CA ALA A 141 -7.11 10.96 2.88
C ALA A 141 -6.20 12.20 3.00
N LYS A 142 -6.70 13.32 3.53
CA LYS A 142 -5.89 14.52 3.83
C LYS A 142 -4.87 14.25 4.93
N GLN A 143 -5.25 13.51 5.98
CA GLN A 143 -4.31 13.10 7.03
C GLN A 143 -3.18 12.25 6.45
N LEU A 144 -3.50 11.24 5.63
CA LEU A 144 -2.49 10.45 4.92
C LEU A 144 -1.63 11.32 3.99
N ALA A 145 -2.26 12.19 3.18
CA ALA A 145 -1.54 13.07 2.27
C ALA A 145 -0.57 14.01 3.00
N SER A 146 -0.89 14.45 4.22
CA SER A 146 -0.01 15.27 5.05
C SER A 146 1.30 14.55 5.42
N LEU A 147 1.33 13.22 5.37
CA LEU A 147 2.51 12.42 5.67
C LEU A 147 3.58 12.49 4.57
N GLY A 148 3.24 12.94 3.36
CA GLY A 148 4.17 12.99 2.23
C GLY A 148 4.11 14.30 1.44
N LYS A 149 5.03 14.44 0.48
CA LYS A 149 4.99 15.48 -0.55
C LYS A 149 4.60 14.93 -1.91
N VAL A 150 4.88 13.65 -2.14
CA VAL A 150 4.46 12.89 -3.33
C VAL A 150 3.93 11.53 -2.88
N TYR A 151 3.08 10.97 -3.72
CA TYR A 151 2.50 9.65 -3.52
C TYR A 151 2.98 8.69 -4.62
N VAL A 152 3.35 7.48 -4.24
CA VAL A 152 3.72 6.42 -5.19
C VAL A 152 2.84 5.20 -4.92
N ASN A 153 2.10 4.73 -5.93
CA ASN A 153 1.33 3.51 -5.82
C ASN A 153 2.07 2.33 -6.45
N GLU A 154 2.53 1.41 -5.61
CA GLU A 154 3.16 0.15 -6.02
C GLU A 154 2.22 -1.06 -5.82
N ALA A 155 1.06 -0.86 -5.22
CA ALA A 155 0.09 -1.92 -4.93
C ALA A 155 -0.91 -2.10 -6.10
N PHE A 156 -0.49 -2.84 -7.13
CA PHE A 156 -1.36 -3.14 -8.29
C PHE A 156 -2.66 -3.85 -7.88
N SER A 157 -2.57 -4.78 -6.94
CA SER A 157 -3.68 -5.59 -6.42
C SER A 157 -4.75 -4.77 -5.66
N ALA A 158 -4.50 -3.49 -5.40
CA ALA A 158 -5.41 -2.62 -4.67
C ALA A 158 -6.51 -2.04 -5.57
N HIS A 159 -7.32 -2.93 -6.17
CA HIS A 159 -8.45 -2.57 -7.04
C HIS A 159 -9.69 -2.09 -6.26
N ASN A 160 -9.70 -2.26 -4.94
CA ASN A 160 -10.81 -1.84 -4.09
C ASN A 160 -10.75 -0.34 -3.82
N VAL A 161 -11.90 0.32 -3.88
CA VAL A 161 -12.07 1.71 -3.51
C VAL A 161 -11.66 1.90 -2.05
N ALA A 162 -10.61 2.68 -1.79
CA ALA A 162 -10.10 2.99 -0.45
C ALA A 162 -9.42 4.36 -0.45
N ALA A 163 -9.45 5.08 0.68
CA ALA A 163 -8.88 6.42 0.80
C ALA A 163 -7.41 6.47 0.33
N SER A 164 -6.59 5.50 0.74
CA SER A 164 -5.17 5.39 0.34
C SER A 164 -4.92 5.16 -1.15
N THR A 165 -5.92 4.70 -1.91
CA THR A 165 -5.76 4.33 -3.33
C THR A 165 -6.55 5.22 -4.28
N THR A 166 -7.68 5.78 -3.85
CA THR A 166 -8.57 6.58 -4.70
C THR A 166 -8.50 8.07 -4.38
N MET A 167 -8.39 8.44 -3.10
CA MET A 167 -8.46 9.84 -2.67
C MET A 167 -7.08 10.47 -2.54
N VAL A 168 -6.12 9.80 -1.91
CA VAL A 168 -4.74 10.33 -1.76
C VAL A 168 -4.11 10.76 -3.10
N PRO A 169 -4.23 10.01 -4.21
CA PRO A 169 -3.69 10.46 -5.50
C PRO A 169 -4.31 11.76 -6.03
N THR A 170 -5.52 12.11 -5.58
CA THR A 170 -6.17 13.39 -5.97
C THR A 170 -5.63 14.58 -5.18
N LEU A 171 -4.97 14.32 -4.03
CA LEU A 171 -4.46 15.33 -3.11
C LEU A 171 -2.95 15.59 -3.27
N LEU A 172 -2.21 14.62 -3.83
CA LEU A 172 -0.76 14.70 -4.03
C LEU A 172 -0.39 14.47 -5.50
N SER A 173 0.74 15.05 -5.90
CA SER A 173 1.42 14.59 -7.11
C SER A 173 1.72 13.11 -6.97
N HIS A 174 1.28 12.31 -7.94
CA HIS A 174 1.31 10.86 -7.86
C HIS A 174 2.03 10.20 -9.03
N ALA A 175 2.62 9.05 -8.77
CA ALA A 175 3.18 8.17 -9.79
C ALA A 175 2.87 6.70 -9.48
N ALA A 176 2.86 5.86 -10.51
CA ALA A 176 2.86 4.42 -10.36
C ALA A 176 4.28 3.92 -10.10
N GLY A 177 4.43 2.94 -9.23
CA GLY A 177 5.69 2.25 -9.03
C GLY A 177 6.02 1.29 -10.19
N LEU A 178 7.23 0.76 -10.18
CA LEU A 178 7.79 -0.04 -11.29
C LEU A 178 7.05 -1.36 -11.48
N HIS A 179 6.71 -2.07 -10.40
CA HIS A 179 5.94 -3.31 -10.50
C HIS A 179 4.51 -3.03 -10.97
N PHE A 180 3.88 -1.97 -10.43
CA PHE A 180 2.54 -1.56 -10.86
C PHE A 180 2.47 -1.33 -12.37
N VAL A 181 3.44 -0.59 -12.93
CA VAL A 181 3.50 -0.29 -14.36
C VAL A 181 3.67 -1.57 -15.17
N LYS A 182 4.55 -2.47 -14.75
CA LYS A 182 4.80 -3.75 -15.42
C LYS A 182 3.55 -4.63 -15.49
N GLU A 183 2.76 -4.69 -14.42
CA GLU A 183 1.49 -5.41 -14.39
C GLU A 183 0.47 -4.81 -15.37
N VAL A 184 0.32 -3.48 -15.36
CA VAL A 184 -0.55 -2.77 -16.31
C VAL A 184 -0.13 -3.04 -17.76
N GLU A 185 1.16 -2.91 -18.08
CA GLU A 185 1.67 -3.16 -19.43
C GLU A 185 1.46 -4.61 -19.87
N THR A 186 1.68 -5.57 -18.96
CA THR A 186 1.45 -6.99 -19.24
C THR A 186 -0.01 -7.25 -19.61
N LEU A 187 -0.95 -6.73 -18.81
CA LEU A 187 -2.39 -6.88 -19.07
C LEU A 187 -2.83 -6.16 -20.35
N LEU A 188 -2.32 -4.95 -20.60
CA LEU A 188 -2.63 -4.20 -21.83
C LEU A 188 -2.11 -4.91 -23.07
N ASN A 189 -0.92 -5.51 -23.01
CA ASN A 189 -0.35 -6.29 -24.11
C ASN A 189 -1.17 -7.54 -24.39
N VAL A 190 -1.56 -8.28 -23.35
CA VAL A 190 -2.45 -9.45 -23.48
C VAL A 190 -3.81 -9.06 -24.07
N ARG A 191 -4.38 -7.93 -23.65
CA ARG A 191 -5.70 -7.47 -24.12
C ARG A 191 -5.69 -6.91 -25.54
N ASN A 192 -4.73 -6.03 -25.85
CA ASN A 192 -4.76 -5.22 -27.07
C ASN A 192 -3.93 -5.84 -28.21
N ASN A 193 -2.84 -6.55 -27.91
CA ASN A 193 -1.95 -7.12 -28.93
C ASN A 193 -1.40 -8.51 -28.51
N PRO A 194 -2.28 -9.51 -28.32
CA PRO A 194 -1.84 -10.83 -27.93
C PRO A 194 -1.01 -11.48 -29.05
N LYS A 195 0.18 -11.99 -28.71
CA LYS A 195 0.97 -12.81 -29.63
C LYS A 195 0.19 -14.08 -29.97
N LYS A 196 0.02 -14.36 -31.27
CA LYS A 196 -0.73 -15.53 -31.76
C LYS A 196 0.19 -16.74 -31.96
N PRO A 197 -0.29 -17.97 -31.72
CA PRO A 197 -1.62 -18.31 -31.20
C PRO A 197 -1.77 -17.91 -29.71
N PHE A 198 -2.91 -17.32 -29.35
CA PHE A 198 -3.23 -16.92 -27.98
C PHE A 198 -4.23 -17.92 -27.39
N ILE A 199 -3.90 -18.48 -26.22
CA ILE A 199 -4.72 -19.46 -25.52
C ILE A 199 -5.05 -18.86 -24.15
N ALA A 200 -6.34 -18.72 -23.85
CA ALA A 200 -6.82 -18.36 -22.52
C ALA A 200 -7.35 -19.61 -21.82
N ILE A 201 -6.78 -19.94 -20.66
CA ILE A 201 -7.27 -21.01 -19.79
C ILE A 201 -8.03 -20.34 -18.65
N MET A 202 -9.34 -20.60 -18.56
CA MET A 202 -10.21 -20.10 -17.50
C MET A 202 -10.65 -21.27 -16.64
N GLY A 203 -10.45 -21.16 -15.33
CA GLY A 203 -10.90 -22.15 -14.34
C GLY A 203 -11.49 -21.43 -13.13
N GLY A 204 -12.60 -21.97 -12.62
CA GLY A 204 -13.33 -21.43 -11.48
C GLY A 204 -14.50 -22.34 -11.15
N ALA A 205 -14.96 -22.33 -9.91
CA ALA A 205 -16.14 -23.10 -9.51
C ALA A 205 -17.43 -22.58 -10.18
N LYS A 206 -17.41 -21.34 -10.66
CA LYS A 206 -18.48 -20.65 -11.40
C LYS A 206 -17.86 -19.67 -12.40
#